data_AF-A0AA96TM35-F1
#
_entry.id   AF-A0AA96TM35-F1
#
_cell.length_a   1.000
_cell.length_b   1.000
_cell.length_c   1.000
_cell.angle_alpha   90.00
_cell.angle_beta   90.00
_cell.angle_gamma   90.00
#
_symmetry.space_group_name_H-M   'P 1'
#
loop_
_entity.id
_entity.type
_entity.pdbx_description
1 polymer ?
#
loop_
_entity_poly.entity_id
_entity_poly.type
_entity_poly.pdbx_seq_one_letter_code
_entity_poly.pdbx_strand_id
1 'polypeptide(L)'
;MLISLAVLGLAAAAYVVRRPLLMAAPACMAGRWDGCYTTENGVLFMMVVALPLSILVVWALARRRRAVGVAQAWRKSWAEVGMVHGTAPFVWMTMMPGEGAGIVPGRVSLVPLRDLATMGALGIVANLLLFAALGFFAPMRFAALASVPRILALGAGCSILVETAQYAFQLDRVSSVDDVLVNATGAALAALASRHWWRARAEVRPDPAPVPAG
;
A
#
# COMPACT_ATOMS: atom_id res chain seq x y z
N MET A 1 -20.28 14.78 16.35
CA MET A 1 -19.12 13.87 16.32
C MET A 1 -18.73 13.44 14.90
N LEU A 2 -19.64 12.87 14.10
CA LEU A 2 -19.34 12.45 12.71
C LEU A 2 -18.92 13.60 11.77
N ILE A 3 -19.60 14.75 11.86
CA ILE A 3 -19.26 15.93 11.04
C ILE A 3 -17.87 16.47 11.41
N SER A 4 -17.54 16.52 12.71
CA SER A 4 -16.24 16.96 13.20
C SER A 4 -15.11 16.03 12.73
N LEU A 5 -15.33 14.71 12.75
CA LEU A 5 -14.38 13.73 12.23
C LEU A 5 -14.21 13.83 10.71
N ALA A 6 -15.29 14.06 9.96
CA ALA A 6 -15.23 14.26 8.51
C ALA A 6 -14.46 15.53 8.13
N VAL A 7 -14.70 16.64 8.84
CA VAL A 7 -13.97 17.91 8.65
C VAL A 7 -12.50 17.75 9.01
N LEU A 8 -12.17 17.08 10.12
CA LEU A 8 -10.78 16.79 10.50
C LEU A 8 -10.10 15.88 9.47
N GLY A 9 -10.78 14.87 8.95
CA GLY A 9 -10.26 13.98 7.91
C GLY A 9 -9.98 14.72 6.60
N LEU A 10 -10.91 15.59 6.16
CA LEU A 10 -10.73 16.44 5.00
C LEU A 10 -9.60 17.46 5.18
N ALA A 11 -9.51 18.08 6.36
CA ALA A 11 -8.44 19.03 6.68
C ALA A 11 -7.07 18.35 6.73
N ALA A 12 -6.98 17.15 7.31
CA ALA A 12 -5.76 16.35 7.32
C ALA A 12 -5.35 15.92 5.91
N ALA A 13 -6.30 15.44 5.09
CA ALA A 13 -6.03 15.10 3.70
C ALA A 13 -5.57 16.32 2.90
N ALA A 14 -6.24 17.47 3.04
CA ALA A 14 -5.84 18.72 2.39
C ALA A 14 -4.46 19.17 2.85
N TYR A 15 -4.14 19.05 4.14
CA TYR A 15 -2.82 19.39 4.68
C TYR A 15 -1.71 18.51 4.11
N VAL A 16 -1.93 17.20 4.04
CA VAL A 16 -0.98 16.23 3.47
C VAL A 16 -0.75 16.48 1.98
N VAL A 17 -1.80 16.81 1.23
CA VAL A 17 -1.73 17.03 -0.22
C VAL A 17 -1.21 18.44 -0.58
N ARG A 18 -1.32 19.41 0.34
CA ARG A 18 -0.87 20.80 0.14
C ARG A 18 0.60 20.90 -0.26
N ARG A 19 1.49 20.21 0.44
CA ARG A 19 2.94 20.32 0.20
C ARG A 19 3.35 19.69 -1.15
N PRO A 20 2.89 18.48 -1.51
CA PRO A 20 3.02 17.94 -2.87
C PRO A 20 2.50 18.90 -3.95
N LEU A 21 1.31 19.46 -3.78
CA LEU A 21 0.72 20.39 -4.76
C LEU A 21 1.56 21.65 -4.96
N LEU A 22 2.02 22.28 -3.88
CA LEU A 22 2.78 23.53 -3.97
C LEU A 22 4.18 23.34 -4.55
N MET A 23 4.80 22.17 -4.36
CA MET A 23 6.16 21.90 -4.83
C MET A 23 6.20 21.23 -6.21
N ALA A 24 5.36 20.22 -6.44
CA ALA A 24 5.43 19.40 -7.65
C ALA A 24 4.59 19.97 -8.80
N ALA A 25 3.39 20.50 -8.55
CA ALA A 25 2.49 20.93 -9.63
C ALA A 25 3.10 22.01 -10.54
N PRO A 26 3.78 23.07 -10.04
CA PRO A 26 4.42 24.05 -10.90
C PRO A 26 5.57 23.46 -11.73
N ALA A 27 6.30 22.49 -11.20
CA ALA A 27 7.38 21.80 -11.92
C ALA A 27 6.81 20.94 -13.06
N CYS A 28 5.76 20.16 -12.77
CA CYS A 28 5.11 19.31 -13.77
C CYS A 28 4.45 20.12 -14.89
N MET A 29 3.74 21.19 -14.54
CA MET A 29 3.09 22.07 -15.53
C MET A 29 4.10 22.83 -16.39
N ALA A 30 5.31 23.09 -15.88
CA ALA A 30 6.40 23.70 -16.63
C ALA A 30 7.23 22.68 -17.44
N GLY A 31 6.80 21.42 -17.55
CA GLY A 31 7.47 20.38 -18.32
C GLY A 31 8.72 19.79 -17.65
N ARG A 32 8.98 20.10 -16.38
CA ARG A 32 10.12 19.53 -15.61
C ARG A 32 9.70 18.21 -14.97
N TRP A 33 9.56 17.19 -15.82
CA TRP A 33 9.06 15.86 -15.44
C TRP A 33 9.93 15.13 -14.42
N ASP A 34 11.23 15.40 -14.37
CA ASP A 34 12.12 14.82 -13.36
C ASP A 34 11.59 15.12 -11.95
N GLY A 35 11.24 16.38 -11.66
CA GLY A 35 10.68 16.77 -10.37
C GLY A 35 9.37 16.08 -9.98
N CYS A 36 8.63 15.55 -10.98
CA CYS A 36 7.37 14.84 -10.77
C CYS A 36 7.59 13.36 -10.45
N TYR A 37 8.66 12.76 -10.95
CA TYR A 37 8.86 11.32 -10.96
C TYR A 37 10.03 10.85 -10.09
N THR A 38 10.95 11.75 -9.74
CA THR A 38 12.15 11.41 -8.94
C THR A 38 12.16 12.04 -7.55
N THR A 39 11.07 12.71 -7.16
CA THR A 39 10.93 13.31 -5.83
C THR A 39 9.75 12.71 -5.07
N GLU A 40 9.85 12.63 -3.75
CA GLU A 40 8.77 12.14 -2.88
C GLU A 40 7.48 12.94 -3.08
N ASN A 41 7.58 14.28 -3.11
CA ASN A 41 6.46 15.17 -3.36
C ASN A 41 5.86 14.97 -4.75
N GLY A 42 6.69 14.71 -5.76
CA GLY A 42 6.26 14.41 -7.12
C GLY A 42 5.45 13.11 -7.18
N VAL A 43 5.97 12.04 -6.58
CA VAL A 43 5.29 10.73 -6.55
C VAL A 43 3.96 10.83 -5.80
N LEU A 44 3.91 11.52 -4.65
CA LEU A 44 2.66 11.76 -3.92
C LEU A 44 1.67 12.59 -4.74
N PHE A 45 2.14 13.61 -5.46
CA PHE A 45 1.30 14.38 -6.38
C PHE A 45 0.74 13.49 -7.50
N MET A 46 1.58 12.67 -8.14
CA MET A 46 1.15 11.74 -9.20
C MET A 46 0.16 10.70 -8.69
N MET A 47 0.32 10.21 -7.46
CA MET A 47 -0.65 9.35 -6.80
C MET A 47 -2.03 10.02 -6.72
N VAL A 48 -2.09 11.29 -6.29
CA VAL A 48 -3.35 12.05 -6.23
C VAL A 48 -3.93 12.28 -7.61
N VAL A 49 -3.11 12.67 -8.59
CA VAL A 49 -3.54 12.88 -9.99
C VAL A 49 -4.08 11.59 -10.61
N ALA A 50 -3.57 10.42 -10.21
CA ALA A 50 -4.03 9.11 -10.70
C ALA A 50 -5.36 8.63 -10.07
N LEU A 51 -5.92 9.32 -9.08
CA LEU A 51 -7.17 8.93 -8.42
C LEU A 51 -8.37 8.85 -9.38
N PRO A 52 -8.66 9.86 -10.22
CA PRO A 52 -9.78 9.80 -11.15
C PRO A 52 -9.66 8.64 -12.13
N LEU A 53 -8.45 8.39 -12.65
CA LEU A 53 -8.18 7.26 -13.53
C LEU A 53 -8.44 5.93 -12.80
N SER A 54 -8.00 5.82 -11.55
CA SER A 54 -8.21 4.62 -10.73
C SER A 54 -9.70 4.35 -10.48
N ILE A 55 -10.49 5.39 -10.22
CA ILE A 55 -11.96 5.28 -10.09
C ILE A 55 -12.61 4.82 -11.40
N LEU A 56 -12.18 5.36 -12.55
CA LEU A 56 -12.66 4.95 -13.87
C LEU A 56 -12.34 3.48 -14.16
N VAL A 57 -11.12 3.03 -13.82
CA VAL A 57 -10.72 1.62 -13.96
C VAL A 57 -11.56 0.71 -13.08
N VAL A 58 -11.81 1.08 -11.82
CA VAL A 58 -12.72 0.33 -10.94
C VAL A 58 -14.11 0.22 -11.57
N TRP A 59 -14.66 1.33 -12.05
CA TRP A 59 -15.97 1.36 -12.68
C TRP A 59 -16.03 0.46 -13.92
N ALA A 60 -15.05 0.57 -14.81
CA ALA A 60 -14.99 -0.23 -16.03
C ALA A 60 -14.87 -1.73 -15.72
N LEU A 61 -13.96 -2.11 -14.80
CA LEU A 61 -13.79 -3.50 -14.38
C LEU A 61 -15.06 -4.05 -13.73
N ALA A 62 -15.70 -3.27 -12.87
CA ALA A 62 -16.92 -3.69 -12.21
C ALA A 62 -18.07 -3.87 -13.20
N ARG A 63 -18.24 -2.94 -14.16
CA ARG A 63 -19.25 -3.05 -15.23
C ARG A 63 -19.03 -4.29 -16.09
N ARG A 64 -17.80 -4.52 -16.55
CA ARG A 64 -17.45 -5.71 -17.34
C ARG A 64 -17.71 -7.00 -16.57
N ARG A 65 -17.30 -7.08 -15.30
CA ARG A 65 -17.52 -8.24 -14.43
C ARG A 65 -18.99 -8.52 -14.17
N ARG A 66 -19.80 -7.48 -13.97
CA ARG A 66 -21.25 -7.63 -13.81
C ARG A 66 -21.90 -8.16 -15.08
N ALA A 67 -21.45 -7.72 -16.25
CA ALA A 67 -21.99 -8.17 -17.54
C ALA A 67 -21.80 -9.68 -17.78
N VAL A 68 -20.72 -10.27 -17.23
CA VAL A 68 -20.45 -11.72 -17.32
C VAL A 68 -20.83 -12.49 -16.04
N GLY A 69 -21.67 -11.90 -15.17
CA GLY A 69 -22.23 -12.60 -14.00
C GLY A 69 -21.25 -12.85 -12.84
N VAL A 70 -20.10 -12.18 -12.78
CA VAL A 70 -19.14 -12.38 -11.68
C VAL A 70 -19.68 -11.82 -10.37
N ALA A 71 -19.85 -12.71 -9.39
CA ALA A 71 -20.23 -12.33 -8.03
C ALA A 71 -19.23 -11.34 -7.41
N GLN A 72 -19.76 -10.35 -6.68
CA GLN A 72 -18.98 -9.32 -5.97
C GLN A 72 -18.05 -8.52 -6.89
N ALA A 73 -18.47 -8.29 -8.14
CA ALA A 73 -17.75 -7.57 -9.19
C ALA A 73 -17.13 -6.24 -8.71
N TRP A 74 -17.90 -5.40 -8.01
CA TRP A 74 -17.43 -4.14 -7.46
C TRP A 74 -16.33 -4.33 -6.41
N ARG A 75 -16.55 -5.22 -5.44
CA ARG A 75 -15.58 -5.45 -4.36
C ARG A 75 -14.25 -5.98 -4.90
N LYS A 76 -14.28 -6.93 -5.85
CA LYS A 76 -13.06 -7.43 -6.50
C LYS A 76 -12.32 -6.31 -7.24
N SER A 77 -13.05 -5.43 -7.91
CA SER A 77 -12.46 -4.32 -8.67
C SER A 77 -11.84 -3.27 -7.75
N TRP A 78 -12.53 -2.89 -6.67
CA TRP A 78 -11.98 -2.03 -5.63
C TRP A 78 -10.73 -2.65 -4.98
N ALA A 79 -10.77 -3.95 -4.65
CA ALA A 79 -9.63 -4.61 -4.02
C ALA A 79 -8.40 -4.63 -4.93
N GLU A 80 -8.56 -5.01 -6.21
CA GLU A 80 -7.43 -5.04 -7.15
C GLU A 80 -6.83 -3.66 -7.41
N VAL A 81 -7.67 -2.67 -7.75
CA VAL A 81 -7.18 -1.32 -8.06
C VAL A 81 -6.66 -0.64 -6.81
N GLY A 82 -7.31 -0.84 -5.66
CA GLY A 82 -6.88 -0.29 -4.38
C GLY A 82 -5.53 -0.81 -3.92
N MET A 83 -5.23 -2.12 -4.12
CA MET A 83 -3.89 -2.66 -3.86
C MET A 83 -2.84 -1.94 -4.71
N VAL A 84 -3.07 -1.83 -6.01
CA VAL A 84 -2.08 -1.23 -6.93
C VAL A 84 -1.90 0.26 -6.63
N HIS A 85 -3.01 1.01 -6.62
CA HIS A 85 -2.98 2.46 -6.41
C HIS A 85 -2.39 2.84 -5.05
N GLY A 86 -2.68 2.06 -4.01
CA GLY A 86 -2.23 2.35 -2.66
C GLY A 86 -0.85 1.80 -2.30
N THR A 87 -0.25 0.90 -3.09
CA THR A 87 1.07 0.32 -2.80
C THR A 87 2.14 0.75 -3.82
N ALA A 88 1.81 0.82 -5.11
CA ALA A 88 2.79 1.13 -6.14
C ALA A 88 3.52 2.48 -5.95
N PRO A 89 2.86 3.58 -5.54
CA PRO A 89 3.56 4.85 -5.28
C PRO A 89 4.57 4.77 -4.13
N PHE A 90 4.26 4.01 -3.06
CA PHE A 90 5.19 3.86 -1.93
C PHE A 90 6.36 2.95 -2.30
N VAL A 91 6.12 1.87 -3.05
CA VAL A 91 7.19 1.02 -3.60
C VAL A 91 8.08 1.82 -4.56
N TRP A 92 7.49 2.66 -5.41
CA TRP A 92 8.28 3.58 -6.23
C TRP A 92 9.14 4.48 -5.36
N MET A 93 8.54 5.18 -4.40
CA MET A 93 9.24 6.13 -3.54
C MET A 93 10.44 5.50 -2.81
N THR A 94 10.28 4.28 -2.27
CA THR A 94 11.36 3.58 -1.58
C THR A 94 12.44 3.03 -2.52
N MET A 95 12.10 2.81 -3.80
CA MET A 95 13.02 2.37 -4.84
C MET A 95 13.71 3.52 -5.60
N MET A 96 13.42 4.79 -5.26
CA MET A 96 14.14 5.92 -5.83
C MET A 96 15.57 5.97 -5.27
N PRO A 97 16.59 6.19 -6.12
CA PRO A 97 17.97 6.29 -5.68
C PRO A 97 18.18 7.52 -4.78
N GLY A 98 18.92 7.34 -3.70
CA GLY A 98 19.46 8.45 -2.90
C GLY A 98 20.63 9.16 -3.62
N GLU A 99 21.10 10.26 -3.04
CA GLU A 99 22.16 11.10 -3.62
C GLU A 99 23.49 10.34 -3.81
N GLY A 100 23.77 9.35 -2.95
CA GLY A 100 24.95 8.50 -3.05
C GLY A 100 24.75 7.20 -3.82
N ALA A 101 23.63 7.00 -4.51
CA ALA A 101 23.32 5.71 -5.13
C ALA A 101 24.37 5.29 -6.18
N GLY A 102 24.84 4.05 -6.10
CA GLY A 102 25.93 3.53 -6.94
C GLY A 102 27.33 4.08 -6.64
N ILE A 103 27.45 5.05 -5.72
CA ILE A 103 28.72 5.60 -5.25
C ILE A 103 29.07 4.98 -3.89
N VAL A 104 28.10 4.90 -2.99
CA VAL A 104 28.27 4.29 -1.68
C VAL A 104 27.97 2.78 -1.72
N PRO A 105 28.71 1.94 -0.98
CA PRO A 105 28.37 0.53 -0.88
C PRO A 105 27.02 0.34 -0.16
N GLY A 106 26.30 -0.71 -0.54
CA GLY A 106 25.07 -1.11 0.13
C GLY A 106 25.31 -1.38 1.62
N ARG A 107 24.46 -0.84 2.48
CA ARG A 107 24.54 -0.99 3.94
C ARG A 107 23.48 -1.97 4.42
N VAL A 108 23.80 -2.76 5.43
CA VAL A 108 22.88 -3.74 6.04
C VAL A 108 22.82 -3.57 7.55
N SER A 109 21.63 -3.68 8.13
CA SER A 109 21.37 -3.64 9.56
C SER A 109 20.53 -4.85 9.95
N LEU A 110 21.17 -5.84 10.56
CA LEU A 110 20.54 -7.11 10.95
C LEU A 110 20.21 -7.17 12.45
N VAL A 111 20.51 -6.11 13.20
CA VAL A 111 20.27 -6.04 14.64
C VAL A 111 18.85 -5.51 14.86
N PRO A 112 17.91 -6.33 15.38
CA PRO A 112 16.54 -5.87 15.59
C PRO A 112 16.50 -4.71 16.60
N LEU A 113 15.54 -3.80 16.37
CA LEU A 113 15.21 -2.62 17.15
C LEU A 113 16.26 -1.50 17.13
N ARG A 114 17.39 -1.68 16.44
CA ARG A 114 18.47 -0.70 16.39
C ARG A 114 18.08 0.53 15.56
N ASP A 115 17.62 0.30 14.34
CA ASP A 115 17.27 1.38 13.43
C ASP A 115 15.94 1.98 13.87
N LEU A 116 15.01 1.14 14.34
CA LEU A 116 13.73 1.57 14.90
C LEU A 116 13.90 2.56 16.07
N ALA A 117 14.87 2.34 16.96
CA ALA A 117 15.14 3.22 18.10
C ALA A 117 15.57 4.65 17.69
N THR A 118 16.16 4.77 16.50
CA THR A 118 16.59 6.05 15.93
C THR A 118 15.64 6.56 14.84
N MET A 119 14.62 5.78 14.48
CA MET A 119 13.69 6.10 13.42
C MET A 119 12.74 7.21 13.86
N GLY A 120 12.79 8.34 13.15
CA GLY A 120 11.84 9.43 13.37
C GLY A 120 10.40 9.00 13.07
N ALA A 121 9.43 9.68 13.68
CA ALA A 121 8.01 9.37 13.51
C ALA A 121 7.56 9.30 12.04
N LEU A 122 8.10 10.17 11.17
CA LEU A 122 7.81 10.16 9.74
C LEU A 122 8.28 8.87 9.05
N GLY A 123 9.48 8.36 9.42
CA GLY A 123 10.00 7.10 8.90
C GLY A 123 9.14 5.91 9.32
N ILE A 124 8.72 5.87 10.59
CA ILE A 124 7.82 4.84 11.11
C ILE A 124 6.50 4.85 10.31
N VAL A 125 5.89 6.03 10.15
CA VAL A 125 4.63 6.16 9.39
C VAL A 125 4.81 5.77 7.93
N ALA A 126 5.89 6.19 7.27
CA ALA A 126 6.17 5.85 5.87
C ALA A 126 6.31 4.33 5.67
N ASN A 127 7.06 3.66 6.54
CA ASN A 127 7.20 2.20 6.51
C ASN A 127 5.87 1.49 6.79
N LEU A 128 5.12 1.91 7.83
CA LEU A 128 3.79 1.34 8.09
C LEU A 128 2.83 1.46 6.89
N LEU A 129 2.96 2.51 6.08
CA LEU A 129 2.12 2.73 4.91
C LEU A 129 2.54 1.91 3.68
N LEU A 130 3.82 1.51 3.56
CA LEU A 130 4.38 0.88 2.35
C LEU A 130 3.51 -0.28 1.83
N PHE A 131 3.14 -1.21 2.71
CA PHE A 131 2.26 -2.35 2.37
C PHE A 131 0.88 -2.29 3.02
N ALA A 132 0.46 -1.14 3.56
CA ALA A 132 -0.85 -0.99 4.17
C ALA A 132 -1.99 -1.29 3.17
N ALA A 133 -1.93 -0.73 1.96
CA ALA A 133 -2.97 -0.97 0.95
C ALA A 133 -3.00 -2.45 0.49
N LEU A 134 -1.83 -3.06 0.30
CA LEU A 134 -1.70 -4.50 0.04
C LEU A 134 -2.39 -5.30 1.15
N GLY A 135 -2.06 -5.04 2.42
CA GLY A 135 -2.64 -5.73 3.57
C GLY A 135 -4.15 -5.51 3.72
N PHE A 136 -4.63 -4.31 3.42
CA PHE A 136 -6.06 -3.97 3.49
C PHE A 136 -6.88 -4.75 2.46
N PHE A 137 -6.45 -4.74 1.20
CA PHE A 137 -7.26 -5.21 0.07
C PHE A 137 -6.98 -6.67 -0.34
N ALA A 138 -5.77 -7.20 -0.11
CA ALA A 138 -5.44 -8.59 -0.44
C ALA A 138 -6.41 -9.63 0.16
N PRO A 139 -6.79 -9.58 1.45
CA PRO A 139 -7.73 -10.56 2.02
C PRO A 139 -9.16 -10.41 1.47
N MET A 140 -9.51 -9.24 0.91
CA MET A 140 -10.80 -9.01 0.24
C MET A 140 -10.84 -9.66 -1.16
N ARG A 141 -9.66 -9.82 -1.79
CA ARG A 141 -9.51 -10.36 -3.15
C ARG A 141 -9.18 -11.85 -3.17
N PHE A 142 -8.34 -12.33 -2.26
CA PHE A 142 -7.82 -13.69 -2.24
C PHE A 142 -8.21 -14.38 -0.94
N ALA A 143 -9.10 -15.37 -1.02
CA ALA A 143 -9.54 -16.14 0.16
C ALA A 143 -8.37 -16.84 0.87
N ALA A 144 -7.35 -17.26 0.11
CA ALA A 144 -6.12 -17.83 0.65
C ALA A 144 -5.39 -16.85 1.60
N LEU A 145 -5.54 -15.54 1.42
CA LEU A 145 -4.90 -14.51 2.24
C LEU A 145 -5.82 -13.95 3.34
N ALA A 146 -7.02 -14.48 3.53
CA ALA A 146 -7.99 -14.03 4.53
C ALA A 146 -7.62 -14.44 5.97
N SER A 147 -6.36 -14.22 6.37
CA SER A 147 -5.88 -14.36 7.74
C SER A 147 -4.73 -13.39 8.02
N VAL A 148 -4.73 -12.81 9.22
CA VAL A 148 -3.71 -11.82 9.63
C VAL A 148 -2.30 -12.40 9.57
N PRO A 149 -2.02 -13.64 10.03
CA PRO A 149 -0.67 -14.20 9.91
C PRO A 149 -0.21 -14.37 8.46
N ARG A 150 -1.11 -14.69 7.53
CA ARG A 150 -0.75 -14.80 6.10
C ARG A 150 -0.47 -13.43 5.48
N ILE A 151 -1.19 -12.39 5.90
CA ILE A 151 -0.89 -11.02 5.47
C ILE A 151 0.43 -10.53 6.08
N LEU A 152 0.70 -10.84 7.35
CA LEU A 152 1.98 -10.54 7.99
C LEU A 152 3.13 -11.20 7.21
N ALA A 153 3.00 -12.48 6.87
CA ALA A 153 3.99 -13.21 6.08
C ALA A 153 4.15 -12.63 4.66
N LEU A 154 3.05 -12.25 4.00
CA LEU A 154 3.08 -11.57 2.70
C LEU A 154 3.81 -10.23 2.79
N GLY A 155 3.48 -9.40 3.78
CA GLY A 155 4.13 -8.11 4.02
C GLY A 155 5.62 -8.26 4.29
N ALA A 156 6.01 -9.24 5.12
CA ALA A 156 7.40 -9.55 5.38
C ALA A 156 8.13 -10.00 4.11
N GLY A 157 7.54 -10.91 3.33
CA GLY A 157 8.11 -11.38 2.07
C GLY A 157 8.29 -10.26 1.05
N CYS A 158 7.27 -9.41 0.86
CA CYS A 158 7.37 -8.24 -0.02
C CYS A 158 8.42 -7.24 0.49
N SER A 159 8.52 -7.03 1.81
CA SER A 159 9.54 -6.14 2.37
C SER A 159 10.94 -6.69 2.14
N ILE A 160 11.17 -7.98 2.38
CA ILE A 160 12.47 -8.61 2.12
C ILE A 160 12.88 -8.43 0.66
N LEU A 161 11.94 -8.53 -0.28
CA LEU A 161 12.22 -8.27 -1.70
C LEU A 161 12.63 -6.82 -1.96
N VAL A 162 11.94 -5.84 -1.37
CA VAL A 162 12.29 -4.42 -1.47
C VAL A 162 13.67 -4.15 -0.89
N GLU A 163 13.91 -4.62 0.32
CA GLU A 163 15.19 -4.51 1.04
C GLU A 163 16.35 -5.12 0.23
N THR A 164 16.12 -6.32 -0.31
CA THR A 164 17.10 -7.01 -1.19
C THR A 164 17.37 -6.20 -2.44
N ALA A 165 16.33 -5.64 -3.07
CA ALA A 165 16.48 -4.82 -4.26
C ALA A 165 17.21 -3.50 -3.98
N GLN A 166 16.93 -2.84 -2.86
CA GLN A 166 17.62 -1.63 -2.43
C GLN A 166 19.10 -1.89 -2.17
N TYR A 167 19.43 -3.01 -1.53
CA TYR A 167 20.80 -3.43 -1.32
C TYR A 167 21.51 -3.75 -2.65
N ALA A 168 20.89 -4.58 -3.49
CA ALA A 168 21.47 -5.03 -4.76
C ALA A 168 21.67 -3.88 -5.77
N PHE A 169 20.74 -2.92 -5.81
CA PHE A 169 20.84 -1.74 -6.67
C PHE A 169 21.60 -0.58 -6.01
N GLN A 170 22.11 -0.76 -4.79
CA GLN A 170 22.90 0.23 -4.06
C GLN A 170 22.21 1.61 -4.02
N LEU A 171 20.94 1.65 -3.63
CA LEU A 171 20.10 2.85 -3.69
C LEU A 171 20.42 3.90 -2.61
N ASP A 172 21.59 3.82 -1.97
CA ASP A 172 21.98 4.62 -0.80
C ASP A 172 20.97 4.54 0.35
N ARG A 173 20.40 3.35 0.53
CA ARG A 173 19.53 3.00 1.65
C ARG A 173 20.23 1.97 2.55
N VAL A 174 19.87 1.97 3.83
CA VAL A 174 20.28 0.90 4.76
C VAL A 174 19.23 -0.19 4.63
N SER A 175 19.64 -1.40 4.25
CA SER A 175 18.72 -2.51 4.25
C SER A 175 18.58 -3.09 5.66
N SER A 176 17.36 -3.05 6.23
CA SER A 176 17.15 -3.24 7.66
C SER A 176 16.09 -4.30 8.00
N VAL A 177 16.37 -5.11 9.02
CA VAL A 177 15.37 -5.99 9.63
C VAL A 177 14.23 -5.18 10.26
N ASP A 178 14.51 -3.97 10.76
CA ASP A 178 13.48 -3.14 11.37
C ASP A 178 12.47 -2.62 10.34
N ASP A 179 12.93 -2.25 9.15
CA ASP A 179 12.04 -1.86 8.05
C ASP A 179 11.13 -3.03 7.65
N VAL A 180 11.66 -4.26 7.56
CA VAL A 180 10.84 -5.48 7.35
C VAL A 180 9.77 -5.64 8.41
N LEU A 181 10.12 -5.48 9.70
CA LEU A 181 9.19 -5.63 10.81
C LEU A 181 8.09 -4.55 10.75
N VAL A 182 8.46 -3.29 10.52
CA VAL A 182 7.50 -2.18 10.47
C VAL A 182 6.58 -2.31 9.25
N ASN A 183 7.13 -2.62 8.08
CA ASN A 183 6.36 -2.82 6.84
C ASN A 183 5.36 -3.99 6.96
N ALA A 184 5.79 -5.12 7.52
CA ALA A 184 4.93 -6.27 7.76
C ALA A 184 3.83 -5.96 8.79
N THR A 185 4.18 -5.22 9.85
CA THR A 185 3.22 -4.76 10.87
C THR A 185 2.17 -3.84 10.26
N GLY A 186 2.57 -2.90 9.40
CA GLY A 186 1.67 -2.03 8.65
C GLY A 186 0.65 -2.81 7.83
N ALA A 187 1.11 -3.83 7.08
CA ALA A 187 0.22 -4.72 6.33
C ALA A 187 -0.77 -5.47 7.24
N ALA A 188 -0.30 -6.00 8.37
CA ALA A 188 -1.15 -6.73 9.32
C ALA A 188 -2.21 -5.83 9.98
N LEU A 189 -1.84 -4.61 10.40
CA LEU A 189 -2.76 -3.61 10.94
C LEU A 189 -3.83 -3.22 9.91
N ALA A 190 -3.44 -3.02 8.67
CA ALA A 190 -4.37 -2.70 7.60
C ALA A 190 -5.33 -3.87 7.28
N ALA A 191 -4.86 -5.12 7.36
CA ALA A 191 -5.73 -6.31 7.25
C ALA A 191 -6.74 -6.42 8.40
N LEU A 192 -6.34 -6.03 9.61
CA LEU A 192 -7.25 -5.95 10.76
C LEU A 192 -8.32 -4.87 10.54
N ALA A 193 -7.94 -3.72 10.01
CA ALA A 193 -8.89 -2.65 9.67
C ALA A 193 -9.92 -3.14 8.63
N SER A 194 -9.52 -3.99 7.69
CA SER A 194 -10.41 -4.56 6.67
C SER A 194 -11.16 -5.84 7.06
N ARG A 195 -10.95 -6.33 8.30
CA ARG A 195 -11.38 -7.65 8.77
C ARG A 195 -12.84 -7.99 8.53
N HIS A 196 -13.73 -7.05 8.81
CA HIS A 196 -15.17 -7.23 8.68
C HIS A 196 -15.61 -7.49 7.23
N TRP A 197 -14.89 -6.97 6.21
CA TRP A 197 -15.24 -7.17 4.80
C TRP A 197 -14.85 -8.55 4.25
N TRP A 198 -13.93 -9.26 4.90
CA TRP A 198 -13.49 -10.59 4.47
C TRP A 198 -13.86 -11.72 5.43
N ARG A 199 -14.17 -11.44 6.70
CA ARG A 199 -14.64 -12.46 7.66
C ARG A 199 -16.07 -12.95 7.43
N ALA A 200 -17.00 -12.05 7.11
CA ALA A 200 -18.42 -12.42 6.84
C ALA A 200 -18.57 -13.45 5.70
N ARG A 201 -17.50 -13.71 4.94
CA ARG A 201 -17.44 -14.69 3.86
C ARG A 201 -16.98 -16.08 4.31
N ALA A 202 -16.22 -16.20 5.39
CA ALA A 202 -15.77 -17.50 5.89
C ALA A 202 -16.94 -18.31 6.50
N GLU A 203 -17.96 -17.60 7.01
CA GLU A 203 -19.16 -18.19 7.61
C GLU A 203 -20.20 -18.64 6.58
N VAL A 204 -20.20 -18.08 5.37
CA VAL A 204 -21.04 -18.57 4.25
C VAL A 204 -20.34 -19.76 3.57
N ARG A 205 -20.17 -20.84 4.33
CA ARG A 205 -19.90 -22.17 3.78
C ARG A 205 -21.27 -22.85 3.62
N PRO A 206 -21.59 -23.48 2.48
CA PRO A 206 -22.86 -24.19 2.34
C PRO A 206 -22.92 -25.28 3.40
N ASP A 207 -24.04 -25.34 4.13
CA ASP A 207 -24.38 -26.50 4.95
C ASP A 207 -24.22 -27.76 4.08
N PRO A 208 -23.62 -28.85 4.58
CA PRO A 208 -23.62 -30.10 3.85
C PRO A 208 -25.07 -30.46 3.51
N ALA A 209 -25.34 -30.67 2.22
CA ALA A 209 -26.67 -31.06 1.76
C ALA A 209 -27.18 -32.25 2.59
N PRO A 210 -28.47 -32.28 2.98
CA PRO A 210 -29.01 -33.40 3.74
C PRO A 210 -28.76 -34.69 2.97
N VAL A 211 -28.03 -35.61 3.61
CA VAL A 211 -27.84 -36.96 3.08
C VAL A 211 -29.23 -37.59 3.01
N PRO A 212 -29.72 -38.03 1.84
CA PRO A 212 -30.99 -38.71 1.76
C PRO A 212 -30.92 -39.99 2.60
N ALA A 213 -31.83 -40.12 3.56
CA ALA A 213 -32.04 -41.36 4.29
C ALA A 213 -32.60 -42.39 3.31
N GLY A 214 -31.77 -43.39 2.99
CA GLY A 214 -32.17 -44.63 2.33
C GLY A 214 -32.22 -45.76 3.34
#